data_AF-A0A183DSA5-F1
#
_entry.id   AF-A0A183DSA5-F1
#
_cell.length_a   1.000
_cell.length_b   1.000
_cell.length_c   1.000
_cell.angle_alpha   90.00
_cell.angle_beta   90.00
_cell.angle_gamma   90.00
#
_symmetry.space_group_name_H-M   'P 1'
#
loop_
_entity.id
_entity.type
_entity.pdbx_description
1 polymer ?
#
loop_
_entity_poly.entity_id
_entity_poly.type
_entity_poly.pdbx_seq_one_letter_code
_entity_poly.pdbx_strand_id
1 'polypeptide(L)'
;MTGVCPIKVVVRVRPLSQRELAENARQCVCVYEQHNQISQDEKMYAFDKVFDTCTSQRTIYDDCGAPLIEKLLDGYNCTIIAYGQTGSGKTYTMGIEDTSVQGLSVHAVTGLEDAMKILKKGCRSRTKGGTAMNDASSRSHAIFTLTIEKRGEETSSKLQLVDLAGSERLKKTQAEGERMREGININEGLYVLGAVISVLADKPKEYVPYRDSKITRVLQDSLGGNSYAVMIVCVSPADTNASETAQALRFASRVKQVENKPIVNVDPKLAYIRSLEEELARRRAGDTYVVFIKSMCFSV
;
A
#
# COMPACT_ATOMS: atom_id res chain seq x y z
N MET A 1 -0.54 -23.74 -14.55
CA MET A 1 -1.82 -23.26 -13.97
C MET A 1 -1.49 -22.03 -13.14
N THR A 2 -2.08 -20.88 -13.45
CA THR A 2 -1.88 -19.66 -12.66
C THR A 2 -2.72 -19.79 -11.39
N GLY A 3 -2.04 -19.98 -10.26
CA GLY A 3 -2.67 -20.20 -8.97
C GLY A 3 -3.38 -18.93 -8.49
N VAL A 4 -4.60 -19.09 -8.00
CA VAL A 4 -5.29 -18.03 -7.28
C VAL A 4 -4.58 -17.82 -5.94
N CYS A 5 -4.33 -16.57 -5.56
CA CYS A 5 -3.63 -16.19 -4.34
C CYS A 5 -4.46 -15.17 -3.56
N PRO A 6 -4.96 -15.50 -2.34
CA PRO A 6 -5.59 -14.52 -1.48
C PRO A 6 -4.67 -13.33 -1.17
N ILE A 7 -5.26 -12.16 -0.98
CA ILE A 7 -4.53 -11.00 -0.45
C ILE A 7 -4.18 -11.28 1.00
N LYS A 8 -2.89 -11.19 1.34
CA LYS A 8 -2.44 -11.31 2.74
C LYS A 8 -2.81 -10.06 3.50
N VAL A 9 -3.44 -10.21 4.66
CA VAL A 9 -3.86 -9.11 5.52
C VAL A 9 -3.15 -9.20 6.85
N VAL A 10 -2.46 -8.13 7.20
CA VAL A 10 -1.70 -8.01 8.44
C VAL A 10 -2.20 -6.81 9.22
N VAL A 11 -2.40 -6.96 10.53
CA VAL A 11 -2.80 -5.85 11.40
C VAL A 11 -1.60 -5.39 12.21
N ARG A 12 -1.42 -4.07 12.31
CA ARG A 12 -0.40 -3.45 13.15
C ARG A 12 -1.04 -2.49 14.14
N VAL A 13 -0.85 -2.76 15.43
CA VAL A 13 -1.28 -1.86 16.51
C VAL A 13 -0.11 -0.97 16.91
N ARG A 14 -0.27 0.35 16.87
CA ARG A 14 0.78 1.27 17.37
C ARG A 14 0.65 1.52 18.87
N PRO A 15 1.71 1.98 19.58
CA PRO A 15 1.56 2.50 20.94
C PRO A 15 0.57 3.67 21.02
N LEU A 16 0.04 3.95 22.22
CA LEU A 16 -0.74 5.17 22.47
C LEU A 16 0.11 6.41 22.16
N SER A 17 -0.49 7.37 21.47
CA SER A 17 0.15 8.63 21.12
C SER A 17 0.16 9.59 22.32
N GLN A 18 1.05 10.58 22.32
CA GLN A 18 1.10 11.61 23.36
C GLN A 18 -0.25 12.34 23.53
N ARG A 19 -0.97 12.57 22.43
CA ARG A 19 -2.30 13.18 22.45
C ARG A 19 -3.33 12.29 23.15
N GLU A 20 -3.37 11.00 22.80
CA GLU A 20 -4.29 10.04 23.43
C GLU A 20 -3.98 9.86 24.93
N LEU A 21 -2.70 9.86 25.30
CA LEU A 21 -2.28 9.84 26.71
C LEU A 21 -2.72 11.11 27.45
N ALA A 22 -2.57 12.29 26.83
CA ALA A 22 -3.03 13.55 27.41
C ALA A 22 -4.58 13.62 27.55
N GLU A 23 -5.30 12.94 26.66
CA GLU A 23 -6.76 12.78 26.72
C GLU A 23 -7.21 11.67 27.69
N ASN A 24 -6.28 11.03 28.42
CA ASN A 24 -6.53 9.89 29.32
C ASN A 24 -7.21 8.69 28.64
N ALA A 25 -6.93 8.47 27.35
CA ALA A 25 -7.46 7.35 26.59
C ALA A 25 -6.98 6.01 27.16
N ARG A 26 -7.87 5.01 27.12
CA ARG A 26 -7.57 3.64 27.55
C ARG A 26 -7.33 2.74 26.34
N GLN A 27 -6.63 1.63 26.55
CA GLN A 27 -6.49 0.62 25.50
C GLN A 27 -7.80 -0.16 25.35
N CYS A 28 -8.39 -0.14 24.15
CA CYS A 28 -9.61 -0.89 23.79
C CYS A 28 -9.31 -2.11 22.88
N VAL A 29 -8.03 -2.46 22.73
CA VAL A 29 -7.56 -3.52 21.84
C VAL A 29 -6.66 -4.47 22.60
N CYS A 30 -6.85 -5.79 22.43
CA CYS A 30 -5.95 -6.81 22.95
C CYS A 30 -5.37 -7.63 21.80
N VAL A 31 -4.05 -7.81 21.76
CA VAL A 31 -3.35 -8.56 20.72
C VAL A 31 -2.91 -9.91 21.25
N TYR A 32 -3.15 -10.96 20.47
CA TYR A 32 -2.72 -12.33 20.73
C TYR A 32 -1.83 -12.79 19.56
N GLU A 33 -0.57 -12.34 19.54
CA GLU A 33 0.35 -12.55 18.41
C GLU A 33 0.55 -14.02 18.06
N GLN A 34 0.68 -14.89 19.08
CA GLN A 34 0.87 -16.33 18.88
C GLN A 34 -0.30 -17.00 18.12
N HIS A 35 -1.48 -16.39 18.17
CA HIS A 35 -2.68 -16.87 17.51
C HIS A 35 -3.05 -16.04 16.28
N ASN A 36 -2.27 -15.01 15.92
CA ASN A 36 -2.58 -14.02 14.90
C ASN A 36 -4.00 -13.42 15.07
N GLN A 37 -4.34 -13.10 16.32
CA GLN A 37 -5.66 -12.63 16.71
C GLN A 37 -5.62 -11.27 17.39
N ILE A 38 -6.71 -10.53 17.26
CA ILE A 38 -6.92 -9.23 17.88
C ILE A 38 -8.36 -9.13 18.38
N SER A 39 -8.51 -8.67 19.62
CA SER A 39 -9.79 -8.33 20.24
C SER A 39 -10.02 -6.82 20.18
N GLN A 40 -11.24 -6.41 19.82
CA GLN A 40 -11.71 -5.03 19.98
C GLN A 40 -13.14 -5.07 20.52
N ASP A 41 -13.40 -4.45 21.67
CA ASP A 41 -14.70 -4.49 22.37
C ASP A 41 -15.34 -5.89 22.38
N GLU A 42 -14.60 -6.89 22.88
CA GLU A 42 -15.00 -8.31 22.98
C GLU A 42 -15.16 -9.06 21.64
N LYS A 43 -15.02 -8.39 20.50
CA LYS A 43 -15.03 -9.05 19.19
C LYS A 43 -13.63 -9.49 18.79
N MET A 44 -13.51 -10.78 18.51
CA MET A 44 -12.28 -11.40 18.04
C MET A 44 -12.17 -11.39 16.51
N TYR A 45 -11.01 -11.03 16.02
CA TYR A 45 -10.64 -11.05 14.60
C TYR A 45 -9.35 -11.85 14.41
N ALA A 46 -9.22 -12.54 13.28
CA ALA A 46 -8.05 -13.34 12.94
C ALA A 46 -7.51 -13.01 11.53
N PHE A 47 -6.22 -12.68 11.47
CA PHE A 47 -5.54 -12.23 10.25
C PHE A 47 -4.34 -13.13 9.93
N ASP A 48 -3.64 -12.87 8.82
CA ASP A 48 -2.44 -13.64 8.48
C ASP A 48 -1.32 -13.38 9.49
N LYS A 49 -1.26 -12.14 10.00
CA LYS A 49 -0.38 -11.75 11.11
C LYS A 49 -1.01 -10.59 11.89
N VAL A 50 -0.77 -10.54 13.19
CA VAL A 50 -1.13 -9.39 14.04
C VAL A 50 0.11 -8.99 14.83
N PHE A 51 0.47 -7.72 14.73
CA PHE A 51 1.61 -7.12 15.40
C PHE A 51 1.15 -6.19 16.52
N ASP A 52 1.74 -6.36 17.69
CA ASP A 52 1.52 -5.54 18.86
C ASP A 52 2.26 -4.19 18.78
N THR A 53 2.18 -3.45 19.88
CA THR A 53 2.79 -2.13 20.03
C THR A 53 4.31 -2.14 20.11
N CYS A 54 4.92 -3.29 20.39
CA CYS A 54 6.36 -3.47 20.59
C CYS A 54 7.06 -3.97 19.31
N THR A 55 6.29 -4.42 18.31
CA THR A 55 6.84 -4.91 17.04
C THR A 55 7.62 -3.83 16.29
N SER A 56 8.86 -4.17 15.94
CA SER A 56 9.77 -3.28 15.22
C SER A 56 9.46 -3.16 13.72
N GLN A 57 9.88 -2.05 13.10
CA GLN A 57 9.83 -1.87 11.64
C GLN A 57 10.50 -3.01 10.87
N ARG A 58 11.64 -3.50 11.38
CA ARG A 58 12.41 -4.58 10.75
C ARG A 58 11.60 -5.87 10.71
N THR A 59 10.97 -6.24 11.82
CA THR A 59 10.13 -7.45 11.90
C THR A 59 8.98 -7.38 10.90
N ILE A 60 8.34 -6.23 10.73
CA ILE A 60 7.26 -6.04 9.76
C ILE A 60 7.79 -6.19 8.33
N TYR A 61 8.97 -5.64 8.03
CA TYR A 61 9.60 -5.81 6.72
C TYR A 61 9.95 -7.28 6.45
N ASP A 62 10.53 -7.98 7.43
CA ASP A 62 10.94 -9.37 7.28
C ASP A 62 9.71 -10.29 7.03
N ASP A 63 8.60 -10.06 7.72
CA ASP A 63 7.37 -10.87 7.58
C ASP A 63 6.53 -10.50 6.33
N CYS A 64 6.46 -9.21 5.98
CA CYS A 64 5.55 -8.72 4.94
C CYS A 64 6.25 -8.35 3.62
N GLY A 65 7.41 -7.70 3.71
CA GLY A 65 8.12 -7.10 2.59
C GLY A 65 9.10 -8.06 1.92
N ALA A 66 9.98 -8.69 2.69
CA ALA A 66 11.02 -9.57 2.18
C ALA A 66 10.49 -10.70 1.27
N PRO A 67 9.38 -11.40 1.60
CA PRO A 67 8.82 -12.43 0.72
C PRO A 67 8.32 -11.88 -0.63
N LEU A 68 7.88 -10.61 -0.67
CA LEU A 68 7.47 -9.97 -1.92
C LEU A 68 8.67 -9.57 -2.78
N ILE A 69 9.81 -9.25 -2.18
CA ILE A 69 11.03 -8.93 -2.94
C ILE A 69 11.52 -10.16 -3.71
N GLU A 70 11.45 -11.36 -3.12
CA GLU A 70 11.77 -12.60 -3.83
C GLU A 70 10.84 -12.79 -5.05
N LYS A 71 9.52 -12.63 -4.86
CA LYS A 71 8.55 -12.69 -5.96
C LYS A 71 8.75 -11.62 -7.03
N LEU A 72 9.16 -10.43 -6.62
CA LEU A 72 9.48 -9.35 -7.53
C LEU A 72 10.67 -9.71 -8.43
N LEU A 73 11.70 -10.34 -7.87
CA LEU A 73 12.88 -10.79 -8.63
C LEU A 73 12.55 -11.98 -9.56
N ASP A 74 11.57 -12.80 -9.20
CA ASP A 74 11.00 -13.86 -10.05
C ASP A 74 10.11 -13.32 -11.21
N GLY A 75 9.95 -12.00 -11.33
CA GLY A 75 9.18 -11.39 -12.42
C GLY A 75 7.70 -11.14 -12.13
N TYR A 76 7.24 -11.28 -10.87
CA TYR A 76 5.86 -11.01 -10.49
C TYR A 76 5.64 -9.57 -10.03
N ASN A 77 4.44 -9.03 -10.31
CA ASN A 77 4.01 -7.79 -9.67
C ASN A 77 3.74 -8.04 -8.19
N CYS A 78 4.11 -7.05 -7.37
CA CYS A 78 3.94 -7.07 -5.93
C CYS A 78 3.38 -5.73 -5.45
N THR A 79 2.46 -5.75 -4.49
CA THR A 79 1.86 -4.55 -3.92
C THR A 79 1.82 -4.65 -2.39
N ILE A 80 2.27 -3.60 -1.71
CA ILE A 80 2.07 -3.37 -0.27
C ILE A 80 1.16 -2.16 -0.10
N ILE A 81 0.05 -2.33 0.61
CA ILE A 81 -0.94 -1.27 0.86
C ILE A 81 -1.03 -1.01 2.37
N ALA A 82 -0.76 0.21 2.81
CA ALA A 82 -1.04 0.66 4.17
C ALA A 82 -2.42 1.32 4.24
N TYR A 83 -3.24 0.90 5.21
CA TYR A 83 -4.61 1.37 5.40
C TYR A 83 -4.96 1.58 6.88
N GLY A 84 -5.86 2.52 7.16
CA GLY A 84 -6.31 2.86 8.51
C GLY A 84 -6.54 4.35 8.68
N GLN A 85 -7.02 4.76 9.86
CA GLN A 85 -7.29 6.18 10.14
C GLN A 85 -6.03 7.05 10.12
N THR A 86 -6.18 8.36 9.97
CA THR A 86 -5.09 9.32 10.17
C THR A 86 -4.48 9.16 11.55
N GLY A 87 -3.14 9.19 11.58
CA GLY A 87 -2.39 8.98 12.80
C GLY A 87 -2.33 7.54 13.29
N SER A 88 -2.86 6.54 12.56
CA SER A 88 -2.74 5.12 12.98
C SER A 88 -1.38 4.48 12.69
N GLY A 89 -0.50 5.15 11.93
CA GLY A 89 0.86 4.70 11.65
C GLY A 89 1.11 4.16 10.23
N LYS A 90 0.26 4.48 9.25
CA LYS A 90 0.43 4.07 7.84
C LYS A 90 1.79 4.50 7.25
N THR A 91 2.04 5.81 7.20
CA THR A 91 3.30 6.39 6.67
C THR A 91 4.53 5.90 7.42
N TYR A 92 4.43 5.80 8.76
CA TYR A 92 5.47 5.24 9.61
C TYR A 92 5.80 3.79 9.21
N THR A 93 4.75 2.97 9.00
CA THR A 93 4.90 1.58 8.56
C THR A 93 5.60 1.47 7.23
N MET A 94 5.21 2.30 6.26
CA MET A 94 5.81 2.28 4.94
C MET A 94 7.27 2.78 4.93
N GLY A 95 7.73 3.45 6.00
CA GLY A 95 9.06 4.06 6.06
C GLY A 95 9.23 5.24 5.09
N ILE A 96 8.10 5.81 4.64
CA ILE A 96 8.02 6.88 3.65
C ILE A 96 7.82 8.22 4.38
N GLU A 97 8.57 8.43 5.46
CA GLU A 97 8.56 9.74 6.11
C GLU A 97 9.04 10.79 5.09
N ASP A 98 8.20 11.83 4.90
CA ASP A 98 8.41 12.97 4.03
C ASP A 98 8.46 12.78 2.50
N THR A 99 8.16 11.61 1.89
CA THR A 99 8.04 11.62 0.40
C THR A 99 6.70 12.18 -0.06
N SER A 100 6.72 13.39 -0.63
CA SER A 100 5.69 13.85 -1.55
C SER A 100 6.39 14.33 -2.82
N VAL A 101 6.40 13.49 -3.86
CA VAL A 101 6.77 13.94 -5.21
C VAL A 101 5.48 14.30 -5.92
N GLN A 102 5.30 15.59 -6.20
CA GLN A 102 4.26 16.03 -7.12
C GLN A 102 4.70 15.75 -8.55
N GLY A 103 3.84 15.06 -9.30
CA GLY A 103 4.12 14.68 -10.68
C GLY A 103 4.87 13.36 -10.80
N LEU A 104 4.64 12.72 -11.93
CA LEU A 104 5.23 11.45 -12.29
C LEU A 104 6.67 11.67 -12.76
N SER A 105 7.67 11.31 -11.95
CA SER A 105 9.06 11.27 -12.41
C SER A 105 9.51 9.82 -12.59
N VAL A 106 10.10 9.53 -13.75
CA VAL A 106 10.70 8.22 -14.05
C VAL A 106 12.20 8.37 -14.03
N HIS A 107 12.87 7.56 -13.24
CA HIS A 107 14.32 7.58 -13.15
C HIS A 107 14.90 6.18 -13.31
N ALA A 108 15.83 6.03 -14.25
CA ALA A 108 16.65 4.83 -14.37
C ALA A 108 17.67 4.80 -13.23
N VAL A 109 17.79 3.67 -12.55
CA VAL A 109 18.83 3.42 -11.54
C VAL A 109 19.56 2.12 -11.87
N THR A 110 20.88 2.14 -11.75
CA THR A 110 21.75 0.99 -12.07
C THR A 110 22.28 0.30 -10.83
N GLY A 111 21.87 0.74 -9.63
CA GLY A 111 22.29 0.16 -8.36
C GLY A 111 21.47 0.65 -7.17
N LEU A 112 21.65 -0.02 -6.03
CA LEU A 112 20.94 0.28 -4.79
C LEU A 112 21.19 1.71 -4.30
N GLU A 113 22.41 2.22 -4.44
CA GLU A 113 22.77 3.56 -4.00
C GLU A 113 22.01 4.64 -4.78
N ASP A 114 21.89 4.47 -6.11
CA ASP A 114 21.10 5.36 -6.95
C ASP A 114 19.61 5.25 -6.62
N ALA A 115 19.09 4.04 -6.41
CA ALA A 115 17.71 3.83 -5.98
C ALA A 115 17.40 4.55 -4.66
N MET A 116 18.27 4.39 -3.66
CA MET A 116 18.16 5.03 -2.36
C MET A 116 18.32 6.55 -2.45
N LYS A 117 19.18 7.05 -3.35
CA LYS A 117 19.36 8.49 -3.60
C LYS A 117 18.10 9.11 -4.19
N ILE A 118 17.43 8.41 -5.10
CA ILE A 118 16.17 8.88 -5.71
C ILE A 118 15.02 8.80 -4.71
N LEU A 119 14.94 7.74 -3.92
CA LEU A 119 13.97 7.64 -2.83
C LEU A 119 14.16 8.79 -1.82
N LYS A 120 15.39 9.03 -1.36
CA LYS A 120 15.74 10.17 -0.49
C LYS A 120 15.48 11.53 -1.13
N LYS A 121 15.71 11.67 -2.45
CA LYS A 121 15.36 12.90 -3.18
C LYS A 121 13.85 13.10 -3.21
N GLY A 122 13.08 12.03 -3.38
CA GLY A 122 11.63 12.02 -3.22
C GLY A 122 11.18 12.46 -1.83
N CYS A 123 11.89 12.04 -0.78
CA CYS A 123 11.67 12.49 0.61
C CYS A 123 11.96 13.99 0.79
N ARG A 124 13.00 14.52 0.15
CA ARG A 124 13.49 15.90 0.40
C ARG A 124 12.73 16.99 -0.32
N SER A 125 11.98 16.67 -1.38
CA SER A 125 11.17 17.66 -2.12
C SER A 125 10.07 18.33 -1.27
N ARG A 126 9.85 17.87 -0.04
CA ARG A 126 8.90 18.42 0.93
C ARG A 126 9.48 19.45 1.90
N THR A 127 10.80 19.47 2.14
CA THR A 127 11.39 20.28 3.23
C THR A 127 11.38 21.80 2.97
N LYS A 128 11.03 22.27 1.76
CA LYS A 128 10.95 23.71 1.44
C LYS A 128 9.54 24.32 1.53
N GLY A 129 8.52 23.54 1.89
CA GLY A 129 7.13 24.00 1.99
C GLY A 129 6.59 23.91 3.42
N GLY A 130 7.40 24.28 4.42
CA GLY A 130 6.99 24.22 5.82
C GLY A 130 5.93 25.25 6.17
N THR A 131 4.66 24.87 6.11
CA THR A 131 3.57 25.47 6.90
C THR A 131 2.57 24.39 7.31
N ALA A 132 2.25 24.35 8.61
CA ALA A 132 1.18 23.56 9.25
C ALA A 132 1.14 22.03 8.99
N MET A 133 2.08 21.35 9.64
CA MET A 133 1.98 20.03 10.28
C MET A 133 0.61 19.29 10.19
N ASN A 134 0.64 18.10 9.56
CA ASN A 134 -0.29 16.96 9.66
C ASN A 134 -1.60 16.92 8.83
N ASP A 135 -2.01 17.96 8.09
CA ASP A 135 -3.34 17.95 7.46
C ASP A 135 -3.37 17.61 5.95
N ALA A 136 -2.20 17.53 5.29
CA ALA A 136 -2.11 17.25 3.85
C ALA A 136 -1.93 15.75 3.51
N SER A 137 -1.18 15.00 4.32
CA SER A 137 -0.95 13.56 4.10
C SER A 137 -2.14 12.68 4.53
N SER A 138 -3.02 13.20 5.39
CA SER A 138 -4.29 12.56 5.75
C SER A 138 -5.29 12.57 4.60
N ARG A 139 -5.13 13.48 3.63
CA ARG A 139 -6.07 13.77 2.54
C ARG A 139 -5.49 13.47 1.15
N SER A 140 -4.39 12.74 1.06
CA SER A 140 -3.79 12.36 -0.23
C SER A 140 -3.29 10.92 -0.19
N HIS A 141 -3.37 10.23 -1.34
CA HIS A 141 -2.81 8.89 -1.50
C HIS A 141 -1.40 9.02 -2.09
N ALA A 142 -0.42 8.38 -1.46
CA ALA A 142 0.94 8.29 -1.99
C ALA A 142 1.21 6.90 -2.57
N ILE A 143 1.68 6.85 -3.81
CA ILE A 143 2.02 5.60 -4.50
C ILE A 143 3.45 5.70 -5.00
N PHE A 144 4.32 4.88 -4.44
CA PHE A 144 5.66 4.67 -4.95
C PHE A 144 5.68 3.37 -5.76
N THR A 145 6.22 3.42 -6.97
CA THR A 145 6.31 2.27 -7.87
C THR A 145 7.77 2.07 -8.27
N LEU A 146 8.27 0.87 -8.06
CA LEU A 146 9.56 0.41 -8.51
C LEU A 146 9.33 -0.64 -9.60
N THR A 147 9.78 -0.38 -10.81
CA THR A 147 9.75 -1.35 -11.90
C THR A 147 11.15 -1.94 -12.06
N ILE A 148 11.24 -3.26 -12.13
CA ILE A 148 12.48 -3.99 -12.42
C ILE A 148 12.33 -4.64 -13.78
N GLU A 149 13.26 -4.35 -14.68
CA GLU A 149 13.39 -5.04 -15.97
C GLU A 149 14.66 -5.87 -15.94
N LYS A 150 14.52 -7.19 -16.11
CA LYS A 150 15.64 -8.13 -16.13
C LYS A 150 16.05 -8.41 -17.58
N ARG A 151 17.21 -7.89 -17.98
CA ARG A 151 17.80 -8.18 -19.29
C ARG A 151 18.33 -9.62 -19.28
N GLY A 152 17.94 -10.43 -20.26
CA GLY A 152 18.33 -11.84 -20.40
C GLY A 152 17.20 -12.84 -20.17
N GLU A 153 16.22 -12.51 -19.32
CA GLU A 153 14.99 -13.29 -19.11
C GLU A 153 13.73 -12.59 -19.62
N GLU A 154 13.83 -11.32 -20.03
CA GLU A 154 12.75 -10.53 -20.65
C GLU A 154 11.50 -10.39 -19.78
N THR A 155 11.70 -10.55 -18.48
CA THR A 155 10.68 -10.34 -17.47
C THR A 155 10.70 -8.90 -16.99
N SER A 156 9.51 -8.35 -16.79
CA SER A 156 9.32 -7.09 -16.07
C SER A 156 8.49 -7.34 -14.81
N SER A 157 8.82 -6.63 -13.74
CA SER A 157 8.07 -6.72 -12.50
C SER A 157 7.91 -5.36 -11.87
N LYS A 158 6.84 -5.21 -11.09
CA LYS A 158 6.46 -3.94 -10.49
C LYS A 158 6.18 -4.12 -9.01
N LEU A 159 6.91 -3.42 -8.17
CA LEU A 159 6.62 -3.25 -6.75
C LEU A 159 5.88 -1.94 -6.54
N GLN A 160 4.69 -1.99 -5.96
CA GLN A 160 3.93 -0.82 -5.56
C GLN A 160 3.86 -0.72 -4.04
N LEU A 161 4.29 0.42 -3.51
CA LEU A 161 4.16 0.81 -2.11
C LEU A 161 3.09 1.90 -2.03
N VAL A 162 1.96 1.59 -1.41
CA VAL A 162 0.76 2.42 -1.41
C VAL A 162 0.46 2.86 0.02
N ASP A 163 0.58 4.15 0.30
CA ASP A 163 0.14 4.79 1.53
C ASP A 163 -1.19 5.50 1.28
N LEU A 164 -2.28 4.94 1.79
CA LEU A 164 -3.61 5.50 1.56
C LEU A 164 -3.88 6.70 2.48
N ALA A 165 -4.82 7.56 2.08
CA ALA A 165 -5.39 8.58 2.94
C ALA A 165 -6.04 7.99 4.21
N GLY A 166 -6.36 8.84 5.18
CA GLY A 166 -7.09 8.43 6.38
C GLY A 166 -8.46 7.84 6.05
N SER A 167 -8.78 6.67 6.63
CA SER A 167 -10.08 6.01 6.43
C SER A 167 -11.22 6.59 7.25
N GLU A 168 -10.92 7.52 8.16
CA GLU A 168 -11.91 8.11 9.05
C GLU A 168 -12.97 8.89 8.29
N ARG A 169 -14.20 8.80 8.77
CA ARG A 169 -15.27 9.67 8.29
C ARG A 169 -15.04 11.03 8.90
N LEU A 170 -14.97 12.07 8.08
CA LEU A 170 -15.11 13.43 8.58
C LEU A 170 -16.47 13.51 9.29
N LYS A 171 -16.44 13.55 10.62
CA LYS A 171 -17.62 13.92 11.42
C LYS A 171 -18.10 15.24 10.83
N LYS A 172 -19.42 15.38 10.60
CA LYS A 172 -20.04 16.64 10.17
C LYS A 172 -19.58 17.76 11.11
N THR A 173 -18.47 18.40 10.79
CA THR A 173 -18.09 19.65 11.42
C THR A 173 -19.14 20.64 10.96
N GLN A 174 -19.59 21.51 11.85
CA GLN A 174 -20.51 22.61 11.55
C GLN A 174 -19.82 23.68 10.68
N ALA A 175 -19.01 23.27 9.71
CA ALA A 175 -18.42 24.14 8.71
C ALA A 175 -19.46 24.35 7.61
N GLU A 176 -20.24 25.42 7.73
CA GLU A 176 -21.11 25.88 6.64
C GLU A 176 -20.26 26.32 5.44
N GLY A 177 -20.64 25.92 4.22
CA GLY A 177 -20.02 26.38 2.96
C GLY A 177 -19.17 25.33 2.21
N GLU A 178 -18.37 25.80 1.23
CA GLU A 178 -17.59 24.98 0.27
C GLU A 178 -16.71 23.89 0.91
N ARG A 179 -16.25 24.09 2.16
CA ARG A 179 -15.53 23.09 2.96
C ARG A 179 -16.32 21.81 3.24
N MET A 180 -17.66 21.88 3.28
CA MET A 180 -18.51 20.69 3.42
C MET A 180 -18.56 19.87 2.13
N ARG A 181 -18.55 20.51 0.94
CA ARG A 181 -18.48 19.80 -0.34
C ARG A 181 -17.10 19.17 -0.56
N GLU A 182 -16.03 19.88 -0.16
CA GLU A 182 -14.67 19.33 -0.15
C GLU A 182 -14.57 18.11 0.78
N GLY A 183 -15.17 18.18 1.97
CA GLY A 183 -15.24 17.07 2.94
C GLY A 183 -15.97 15.80 2.44
N ILE A 184 -16.96 15.95 1.57
CA ILE A 184 -17.66 14.82 0.94
C ILE A 184 -16.79 14.16 -0.13
N ASN A 185 -15.97 14.93 -0.85
CA ASN A 185 -15.08 14.42 -1.90
C ASN A 185 -13.80 13.78 -1.36
N ILE A 186 -13.32 14.15 -0.17
CA ILE A 186 -12.07 13.61 0.42
C ILE A 186 -12.10 12.07 0.59
N ASN A 187 -13.27 11.49 0.85
CA ASN A 187 -13.41 10.05 1.10
C ASN A 187 -13.98 9.26 -0.07
N GLU A 188 -14.23 9.88 -1.22
CA GLU A 188 -14.81 9.21 -2.38
C GLU A 188 -13.93 8.04 -2.85
N GLY A 189 -12.60 8.24 -2.92
CA GLY A 189 -11.67 7.19 -3.33
C GLY A 189 -11.66 5.98 -2.40
N LEU A 190 -11.68 6.19 -1.08
CA LEU A 190 -11.74 5.10 -0.09
C LEU A 190 -13.11 4.44 -0.02
N TYR A 191 -14.18 5.19 -0.30
CA TYR A 191 -15.53 4.64 -0.43
C TYR A 191 -15.62 3.68 -1.62
N VAL A 192 -15.15 4.11 -2.80
CA VAL A 192 -15.10 3.26 -4.00
C VAL A 192 -14.19 2.05 -3.78
N LEU A 193 -13.06 2.23 -3.09
CA LEU A 193 -12.19 1.12 -2.70
C LEU A 193 -12.95 0.08 -1.85
N GLY A 194 -13.77 0.52 -0.89
CA GLY A 194 -14.65 -0.36 -0.11
C GLY A 194 -15.70 -1.07 -0.95
N ALA A 195 -16.28 -0.39 -1.95
CA ALA A 195 -17.21 -1.01 -2.89
C ALA A 195 -16.52 -2.10 -3.74
N VAL A 196 -15.33 -1.82 -4.28
CA VAL A 196 -14.51 -2.80 -5.02
C VAL A 196 -14.22 -4.04 -4.19
N ILE A 197 -13.72 -3.87 -2.96
CA ILE A 197 -13.41 -5.00 -2.07
C ILE A 197 -14.67 -5.79 -1.72
N SER A 198 -15.80 -5.12 -1.47
CA SER A 198 -17.06 -5.80 -1.17
C SER A 198 -17.51 -6.68 -2.33
N VAL A 199 -17.43 -6.18 -3.56
CA VAL A 199 -17.76 -6.95 -4.77
C VAL A 199 -16.81 -8.13 -4.96
N LEU A 200 -15.50 -7.92 -4.76
CA LEU A 200 -14.49 -8.96 -4.93
C LEU A 200 -14.58 -10.07 -3.86
N ALA A 201 -14.88 -9.71 -2.62
CA ALA A 201 -14.99 -10.64 -1.49
C ALA A 201 -16.18 -11.59 -1.62
N ASP A 202 -17.29 -11.15 -2.23
CA ASP A 202 -18.52 -11.93 -2.32
C ASP A 202 -18.53 -12.95 -3.50
N LYS A 203 -17.42 -13.08 -4.27
CA LYS A 203 -17.25 -13.95 -5.47
C LYS A 203 -18.28 -13.64 -6.60
N PRO A 204 -18.03 -14.03 -7.86
CA PRO A 204 -17.99 -13.06 -8.97
C PRO A 204 -19.35 -12.46 -9.34
N LYS A 205 -19.41 -11.12 -9.35
CA LYS A 205 -20.34 -10.33 -10.18
C LYS A 205 -19.63 -9.89 -11.46
N GLU A 206 -20.36 -9.71 -12.55
CA GLU A 206 -19.78 -9.33 -13.87
C GLU A 206 -19.02 -8.00 -13.87
N TYR A 207 -19.35 -7.08 -12.97
CA TYR A 207 -18.78 -5.73 -12.94
C TYR A 207 -18.18 -5.38 -11.58
N VAL A 208 -16.90 -4.99 -11.59
CA VAL A 208 -16.20 -4.41 -10.44
C VAL A 208 -15.94 -2.92 -10.73
N PRO A 209 -16.35 -1.99 -9.85
CA PRO A 209 -16.37 -0.55 -10.12
C PRO A 209 -14.98 0.12 -10.02
N TYR A 210 -13.94 -0.44 -10.62
CA TYR A 210 -12.60 0.15 -10.57
C TYR A 210 -12.55 1.56 -11.14
N ARG A 211 -13.41 1.87 -12.13
CA ARG A 211 -13.39 3.12 -12.88
C ARG A 211 -13.92 4.31 -12.10
N ASP A 212 -14.66 4.06 -11.03
CA ASP A 212 -15.39 5.08 -10.27
C ASP A 212 -14.44 5.96 -9.43
N SER A 213 -13.17 5.54 -9.25
CA SER A 213 -12.14 6.40 -8.68
C SER A 213 -10.77 6.19 -9.33
N LYS A 214 -9.93 7.23 -9.35
CA LYS A 214 -8.54 7.13 -9.83
C LYS A 214 -7.74 6.10 -9.02
N ILE A 215 -7.91 6.07 -7.69
CA ILE A 215 -7.13 5.17 -6.82
C ILE A 215 -7.44 3.71 -7.14
N THR A 216 -8.71 3.36 -7.33
CA THR A 216 -9.14 2.00 -7.66
C THR A 216 -8.72 1.58 -9.06
N ARG A 217 -8.61 2.53 -10.02
CA ARG A 217 -7.99 2.25 -11.33
C ARG A 217 -6.51 1.94 -11.21
N VAL A 218 -5.78 2.66 -10.35
CA VAL A 218 -4.35 2.40 -10.13
C VAL A 218 -4.12 1.08 -9.40
N LEU A 219 -5.02 0.71 -8.48
CA LEU A 219 -4.93 -0.51 -7.67
C LEU A 219 -5.63 -1.72 -8.31
N GLN A 220 -6.15 -1.61 -9.52
CA GLN A 220 -6.90 -2.69 -10.18
C GLN A 220 -6.08 -3.98 -10.29
N ASP A 221 -4.77 -3.89 -10.57
CA ASP A 221 -3.91 -5.07 -10.63
C ASP A 221 -3.65 -5.67 -9.24
N SER A 222 -3.75 -4.84 -8.20
CA SER A 222 -3.46 -5.21 -6.80
C SER A 222 -4.65 -5.85 -6.09
N LEU A 223 -5.87 -5.63 -6.59
CA LEU A 223 -7.12 -6.11 -5.99
C LEU A 223 -7.85 -6.94 -7.04
N GLY A 224 -7.88 -8.26 -6.89
CA GLY A 224 -8.48 -9.19 -7.86
C GLY A 224 -7.71 -9.36 -9.18
N GLY A 225 -6.51 -8.80 -9.29
CA GLY A 225 -5.73 -8.71 -10.54
C GLY A 225 -4.41 -9.48 -10.51
N ASN A 226 -3.48 -9.05 -11.38
CA ASN A 226 -2.15 -9.63 -11.51
C ASN A 226 -1.14 -8.96 -10.57
N SER A 227 -1.17 -9.34 -9.29
CA SER A 227 -0.17 -8.94 -8.29
C SER A 227 -0.22 -9.84 -7.06
N TYR A 228 0.92 -10.11 -6.44
CA TYR A 228 0.96 -10.53 -5.04
C TYR A 228 0.72 -9.30 -4.16
N ALA A 229 -0.35 -9.31 -3.36
CA ALA A 229 -0.71 -8.17 -2.54
C ALA A 229 -0.66 -8.50 -1.04
N VAL A 230 -0.11 -7.56 -0.28
CA VAL A 230 -0.16 -7.51 1.19
C VAL A 230 -0.82 -6.21 1.60
N MET A 231 -1.83 -6.28 2.47
CA MET A 231 -2.45 -5.12 3.09
C MET A 231 -2.08 -5.04 4.57
N ILE A 232 -1.44 -3.95 4.96
CA ILE A 232 -1.07 -3.65 6.36
C ILE A 232 -2.09 -2.66 6.93
N VAL A 233 -2.93 -3.14 7.82
CA VAL A 233 -4.00 -2.38 8.46
C VAL A 233 -3.47 -1.84 9.79
N CYS A 234 -3.23 -0.53 9.81
CA CYS A 234 -2.70 0.19 10.95
C CYS A 234 -3.85 0.71 11.82
N VAL A 235 -3.85 0.37 13.11
CA VAL A 235 -4.93 0.73 14.06
C VAL A 235 -4.40 1.43 15.31
N SER A 236 -5.23 2.31 15.89
CA SER A 236 -4.96 2.88 17.21
C SER A 236 -5.52 1.95 18.30
N PRO A 237 -4.79 1.74 19.41
CA PRO A 237 -5.32 1.01 20.55
C PRO A 237 -6.25 1.88 21.42
N ALA A 238 -6.36 3.19 21.19
CA ALA A 238 -7.14 4.09 22.04
C ALA A 238 -8.65 3.89 21.90
N ASP A 239 -9.36 3.88 23.03
CA ASP A 239 -10.82 3.84 23.13
C ASP A 239 -11.51 5.03 22.44
N THR A 240 -10.90 6.20 22.45
CA THR A 240 -11.36 7.38 21.70
C THR A 240 -11.45 7.13 20.19
N ASN A 241 -10.71 6.13 19.68
CA ASN A 241 -10.64 5.71 18.29
C ASN A 241 -11.32 4.34 18.04
N ALA A 242 -12.01 3.76 19.02
CA ALA A 242 -12.58 2.41 18.94
C ALA A 242 -13.46 2.18 17.69
N SER A 243 -14.30 3.16 17.33
CA SER A 243 -15.17 3.07 16.14
C SER A 243 -14.39 2.96 14.83
N GLU A 244 -13.28 3.68 14.71
CA GLU A 244 -12.43 3.65 13.50
C GLU A 244 -11.62 2.36 13.46
N THR A 245 -11.07 1.92 14.60
CA THR A 245 -10.41 0.61 14.71
C THR A 245 -11.37 -0.53 14.34
N ALA A 246 -12.60 -0.52 14.84
CA ALA A 246 -13.61 -1.53 14.51
C ALA A 246 -13.94 -1.56 13.01
N GLN A 247 -14.06 -0.40 12.37
CA GLN A 247 -14.30 -0.30 10.92
C GLN A 247 -13.12 -0.84 10.11
N ALA A 248 -11.89 -0.49 10.50
CA ALA A 248 -10.68 -0.97 9.84
C ALA A 248 -10.54 -2.50 9.94
N LEU A 249 -10.81 -3.11 11.10
CA LEU A 249 -10.75 -4.56 11.28
C LEU A 249 -11.82 -5.32 10.47
N ARG A 250 -13.04 -4.76 10.37
CA ARG A 250 -14.10 -5.34 9.52
C ARG A 250 -13.73 -5.25 8.04
N PHE A 251 -13.18 -4.12 7.61
CA PHE A 251 -12.70 -3.93 6.25
C PHE A 251 -11.56 -4.91 5.92
N ALA A 252 -10.58 -5.05 6.82
CA ALA A 252 -9.49 -6.01 6.73
C ALA A 252 -10.01 -7.45 6.54
N SER A 253 -11.06 -7.82 7.28
CA SER A 253 -11.67 -9.15 7.21
C SER A 253 -12.30 -9.42 5.84
N ARG A 254 -12.81 -8.38 5.16
CA ARG A 254 -13.33 -8.47 3.78
C ARG A 254 -12.19 -8.60 2.76
N VAL A 255 -11.11 -7.83 2.91
CA VAL A 255 -9.93 -7.88 2.02
C VAL A 255 -9.33 -9.27 1.99
N LYS A 256 -9.28 -9.97 3.12
CA LYS A 256 -8.76 -11.34 3.23
C LYS A 256 -9.48 -12.35 2.32
N GLN A 257 -10.71 -12.06 1.91
CA GLN A 257 -11.50 -12.91 1.00
C GLN A 257 -11.23 -12.60 -0.49
N VAL A 258 -10.47 -11.54 -0.79
CA VAL A 258 -10.14 -11.16 -2.16
C VAL A 258 -9.01 -12.03 -2.67
N GLU A 259 -9.20 -12.53 -3.89
CA GLU A 259 -8.33 -13.50 -4.55
C GLU A 259 -7.69 -12.86 -5.79
N ASN A 260 -6.35 -12.76 -5.80
CA ASN A 260 -5.56 -12.29 -6.94
C ASN A 260 -5.11 -13.46 -7.83
N LYS A 261 -4.67 -13.15 -9.05
CA LYS A 261 -4.16 -14.11 -10.04
C LYS A 261 -2.78 -13.65 -10.55
N PRO A 262 -1.74 -13.71 -9.70
CA PRO A 262 -0.41 -13.27 -10.09
C PRO A 262 0.17 -14.17 -11.19
N ILE A 263 0.74 -13.54 -12.21
CA ILE A 263 1.45 -14.18 -13.32
C ILE A 263 2.80 -13.50 -13.50
N VAL A 264 3.79 -14.25 -13.98
CA VAL A 264 5.09 -13.67 -14.36
C VAL A 264 4.85 -12.77 -15.57
N ASN A 265 5.28 -11.51 -15.51
CA ASN A 265 5.16 -10.64 -16.69
C ASN A 265 6.36 -10.86 -17.59
N VAL A 266 6.09 -11.38 -18.78
CA VAL A 266 7.07 -11.54 -19.86
C VAL A 266 6.70 -10.55 -20.95
N ASP A 267 7.67 -9.80 -21.48
CA ASP A 267 7.41 -8.93 -22.63
C ASP A 267 7.58 -9.72 -23.95
N PRO A 268 6.49 -10.04 -24.67
CA PRO A 268 6.58 -10.80 -25.92
C PRO A 268 7.31 -10.04 -27.04
N LYS A 269 7.44 -8.71 -26.96
CA LYS A 269 8.17 -7.92 -27.96
C LYS A 269 9.68 -7.98 -27.74
N LEU A 270 10.13 -8.16 -26.50
CA LEU A 270 11.55 -8.30 -26.18
C LEU A 270 12.12 -9.63 -26.69
N ALA A 271 11.35 -10.73 -26.66
CA ALA A 271 11.72 -12.01 -27.28
C ALA A 271 11.99 -11.88 -28.79
N TYR A 272 11.13 -11.10 -29.46
CA TYR A 272 11.26 -10.82 -30.89
C TYR A 272 12.46 -9.90 -31.17
N ILE A 273 12.65 -8.85 -30.37
CA ILE A 273 13.81 -7.96 -30.47
C ILE A 273 15.11 -8.72 -30.20
N ARG A 274 15.13 -9.67 -29.26
CA ARG A 274 16.30 -10.52 -28.99
C ARG A 274 16.60 -11.49 -30.13
N SER A 275 15.57 -12.03 -30.81
CA SER A 275 15.81 -12.80 -32.03
C SER A 275 16.50 -11.97 -33.13
N LEU A 276 16.27 -10.65 -33.14
CA LEU A 276 16.93 -9.69 -34.03
C LEU A 276 18.29 -9.21 -33.50
N GLU A 277 18.47 -9.06 -32.19
CA GLU A 277 19.73 -8.64 -31.55
C GLU A 277 20.75 -9.78 -31.44
N GLU A 278 20.32 -11.03 -31.29
CA GLU A 278 21.16 -12.25 -31.38
C GLU A 278 21.70 -12.44 -32.80
N GLU A 279 20.97 -11.98 -33.81
CA GLU A 279 21.46 -11.84 -35.19
C GLU A 279 22.56 -10.77 -35.32
N LEU A 280 22.62 -9.79 -34.39
CA LEU A 280 23.48 -8.61 -34.48
C LEU A 280 24.70 -8.59 -33.55
N ALA A 281 24.75 -9.33 -32.42
CA ALA A 281 25.84 -9.11 -31.44
C ALA A 281 26.35 -10.34 -30.67
N ARG A 282 27.45 -10.92 -31.17
CA ARG A 282 28.48 -11.54 -30.30
C ARG A 282 29.26 -10.42 -29.60
N ARG A 283 28.98 -10.14 -28.32
CA ARG A 283 29.90 -9.67 -27.24
C ARG A 283 29.15 -8.82 -26.21
N ARG A 284 28.95 -9.38 -25.02
CA ARG A 284 29.22 -8.84 -23.66
C ARG A 284 28.24 -9.48 -22.67
N ALA A 285 28.77 -10.30 -21.76
CA ALA A 285 28.02 -10.92 -20.68
C ALA A 285 28.03 -10.02 -19.44
N GLY A 286 26.87 -9.89 -18.80
CA GLY A 286 26.68 -9.25 -17.51
C GLY A 286 25.18 -9.00 -17.28
N ASP A 287 24.58 -9.66 -16.28
CA ASP A 287 23.19 -9.45 -15.89
C ASP A 287 22.99 -7.98 -15.51
N THR A 288 22.30 -7.23 -16.37
CA THR A 288 22.06 -5.80 -16.19
C THR A 288 20.59 -5.61 -15.84
N TYR A 289 20.30 -5.29 -14.58
CA TYR A 289 18.98 -4.88 -14.14
C TYR A 289 18.79 -3.39 -14.49
N VAL A 290 17.72 -3.06 -15.21
CA VAL A 290 17.31 -1.66 -15.38
C VAL A 290 16.13 -1.43 -14.46
N VAL A 291 16.30 -0.54 -13.51
CA VAL A 291 15.27 -0.26 -12.51
C VAL A 291 14.70 1.13 -12.79
N PHE A 292 13.38 1.22 -12.94
CA PHE A 292 12.68 2.48 -13.11
C PHE A 292 11.91 2.82 -11.83
N ILE A 293 12.22 3.97 -11.23
CA ILE A 293 11.47 4.48 -10.09
C ILE A 293 10.42 5.47 -10.59
N LYS A 294 9.17 5.24 -10.22
CA LYS A 294 8.01 6.07 -10.52
C LYS A 294 7.29 6.44 -9.23
N SER A 295 7.35 7.71 -8.83
CA SER A 295 6.58 8.22 -7.69
C SER A 295 5.36 8.98 -8.19
N MET A 296 4.18 8.75 -7.60
CA MET A 296 2.96 9.49 -7.93
C MET A 296 2.20 9.83 -6.64
N CYS A 297 1.98 11.12 -6.42
CA CYS A 297 1.10 11.62 -5.36
C CYS A 297 -0.23 12.05 -5.99
N PHE A 298 -1.34 11.53 -5.48
CA PHE A 298 -2.66 12.02 -5.80
C PHE A 298 -3.15 12.86 -4.63
N SER A 299 -3.22 14.18 -4.82
CA SER A 299 -4.09 15.02 -4.00
C SER A 299 -5.52 14.57 -4.25
N VAL A 300 -6.28 14.30 -3.18
CA VAL A 300 -7.73 14.13 -3.27
C VAL A 300 -8.37 15.50 -3.51
#